data_AF-A0AA37KSE8-F1
#
_entry.id   AF-A0AA37KSE8-F1
#
_cell.length_a   1.000
_cell.length_b   1.000
_cell.length_c   1.000
_cell.angle_alpha   90.00
_cell.angle_beta   90.00
_cell.angle_gamma   90.00
#
_symmetry.space_group_name_H-M   'P 1'
#
loop_
_entity.id
_entity.type
_entity.pdbx_description
1 polymer ?
#
loop_
_entity_poly.entity_id
_entity_poly.type
_entity_poly.pdbx_seq_one_letter_code
_entity_poly.pdbx_strand_id
1 'polypeptide(L)'
;MLSSCTKDETDIMTDDNSNAPALAKTRSDGSDMVEYELLPNPYTVDVIQGVYDSYNVSKTIEPTDLYVRFLPQDSLQLIALKNDYDLELFDYPLNIELPEDAVYQDPTIPEGSFTWLYTTVKPDFAFPKEIPYEVIEECYIPAEDETISPTRGGIINVEEAAFLSLGYPLEEQEPETRGKRRPEGTIRVYDDYAGAFVPVKGVKIRCHRFIKWSTTFTDESGHYTMDSKFRFGPHYAIVFDNRKGFDIWGNWGPIARANLNMGWHSNRGHSRDINAGSFAWDWAAVNNATYDYYKMCEETGIAKPPRNLKIWVFKRWTTSSTPMLRRIVHPIGYNGNSSWKNFFINIGYGTLATVLNQMLKKVLPDITIGTGGHSYRKVYDVVNHELSHASHFSQVGSAHWAKYISYIMTYGSYGNGTGKNAELCGVGEMWGYSMGHIQEYEKYDPQRLFEEYKFYHDWMKPHVFWDLYRKNTLTKKQIYDCLVVGVDTYDRLVAKMYEKYPEKADEIEKAFTDNGITPNVTKPDTGDLTHDAFYTDKTVSSSFVFSGNNILTRNVTVTNSAKLTFRANKSVTINSPFTINQGAQLEMTCGN
;
A
#
# COMPACT_ATOMS: atom_id res chain seq x y z
N MET A 1 -11.39 45.88 -25.31
CA MET A 1 -12.51 46.45 -26.08
C MET A 1 -13.79 45.85 -25.56
N LEU A 2 -14.77 46.72 -25.27
CA LEU A 2 -16.09 46.39 -24.75
C LEU A 2 -16.96 45.71 -25.82
N SER A 3 -17.74 44.71 -25.42
CA SER A 3 -19.05 44.32 -25.96
C SER A 3 -19.55 43.11 -25.13
N SER A 4 -20.81 42.88 -24.77
CA SER A 4 -22.06 43.62 -24.56
C SER A 4 -23.04 42.51 -24.11
N CYS A 5 -23.95 42.80 -23.18
CA CYS A 5 -24.96 41.86 -22.68
C CYS A 5 -26.00 41.46 -23.75
N THR A 6 -26.48 40.22 -23.70
CA THR A 6 -27.90 39.88 -23.95
C THR A 6 -28.34 38.82 -22.95
N LYS A 7 -29.33 39.20 -22.12
CA LYS A 7 -30.27 38.28 -21.47
C LYS A 7 -31.28 37.90 -22.56
N ASP A 8 -31.42 36.62 -22.84
CA ASP A 8 -32.63 36.10 -23.47
C ASP A 8 -33.27 35.14 -22.46
N GLU A 9 -34.44 35.55 -21.96
CA GLU A 9 -35.46 34.66 -21.46
C GLU A 9 -35.90 33.79 -22.65
N THR A 10 -35.81 32.46 -22.53
CA THR A 10 -36.48 31.55 -23.45
C THR A 10 -37.47 30.70 -22.70
N ASP A 11 -38.71 30.88 -23.13
CA ASP A 11 -39.95 30.23 -22.76
C ASP A 11 -39.84 28.74 -22.41
N ILE A 12 -40.64 28.37 -21.41
CA ILE A 12 -41.07 27.01 -21.15
C ILE A 12 -41.92 26.56 -22.35
N MET A 13 -41.30 25.84 -23.29
CA MET A 13 -42.02 25.01 -24.25
C MET A 13 -42.30 23.66 -23.58
N THR A 14 -43.55 23.48 -23.13
CA THR A 14 -44.12 22.16 -22.85
C THR A 14 -44.34 21.44 -24.18
N ASP A 15 -43.51 20.45 -24.48
CA ASP A 15 -43.85 19.38 -25.42
C ASP A 15 -43.80 18.06 -24.67
N ASP A 16 -44.98 17.60 -24.28
CA ASP A 16 -45.27 16.21 -23.95
C ASP A 16 -45.14 15.36 -25.21
N ASN A 17 -44.28 14.34 -25.14
CA ASN A 17 -44.44 12.98 -25.67
C ASN A 17 -43.09 12.42 -26.17
N SER A 18 -42.24 12.01 -25.23
CA SER A 18 -41.20 11.04 -25.51
C SER A 18 -41.22 9.94 -24.44
N ASN A 19 -41.70 8.74 -24.81
CA ASN A 19 -41.36 7.49 -24.12
C ASN A 19 -39.88 7.12 -24.34
N ALA A 20 -38.99 8.12 -24.47
CA ALA A 20 -37.57 7.89 -24.57
C ALA A 20 -37.07 7.58 -23.15
N PRO A 21 -36.31 6.49 -22.96
CA PRO A 21 -35.80 6.16 -21.65
C PRO A 21 -34.87 7.27 -21.16
N ALA A 22 -34.84 7.50 -19.85
CA ALA A 22 -33.92 8.46 -19.27
C ALA A 22 -32.47 7.97 -19.48
N LEU A 23 -31.57 8.88 -19.84
CA LEU A 23 -30.19 8.53 -20.21
C LEU A 23 -29.18 9.12 -19.23
N ALA A 24 -28.27 8.28 -18.76
CA ALA A 24 -27.04 8.67 -18.08
C ALA A 24 -25.94 8.88 -19.11
N LYS A 25 -25.60 10.14 -19.37
CA LYS A 25 -24.54 10.48 -20.31
C LYS A 25 -23.17 10.23 -19.66
N THR A 26 -22.20 9.77 -20.44
CA THR A 26 -20.80 9.59 -20.02
C THR A 26 -19.83 10.13 -21.07
N ARG A 27 -18.63 10.53 -20.64
CA ARG A 27 -17.46 10.68 -21.53
C ARG A 27 -16.63 9.39 -21.48
N SER A 28 -16.22 8.84 -22.63
CA SER A 28 -15.22 7.76 -22.66
C SER A 28 -13.78 8.33 -22.66
N ASP A 29 -12.76 7.49 -22.54
CA ASP A 29 -11.34 7.92 -22.52
C ASP A 29 -10.84 8.55 -23.83
N GLY A 30 -11.71 8.64 -24.84
CA GLY A 30 -11.46 9.31 -26.11
C GLY A 30 -12.69 10.09 -26.56
N SER A 31 -12.93 11.28 -25.97
CA SER A 31 -13.83 12.39 -26.41
C SER A 31 -15.28 12.11 -26.81
N ASP A 32 -15.67 10.86 -27.04
CA ASP A 32 -16.98 10.48 -27.55
C ASP A 32 -17.94 10.32 -26.37
N MET A 33 -19.07 10.99 -26.50
CA MET A 33 -20.18 10.88 -25.57
C MET A 33 -20.84 9.52 -25.77
N VAL A 34 -20.84 8.69 -24.74
CA VAL A 34 -21.63 7.45 -24.69
C VAL A 34 -22.81 7.71 -23.77
N GLU A 35 -24.00 7.25 -24.15
CA GLU A 35 -25.20 7.38 -23.32
C GLU A 35 -25.61 5.99 -22.84
N TYR A 36 -25.77 5.84 -21.53
CA TYR A 36 -26.29 4.61 -20.93
C TYR A 36 -27.74 4.81 -20.55
N GLU A 37 -28.57 3.81 -20.84
CA GLU A 37 -29.96 3.81 -20.41
C GLU A 37 -30.07 3.64 -18.89
N LEU A 38 -30.90 4.47 -18.24
CA LEU A 38 -31.30 4.27 -16.86
C LEU A 38 -32.37 3.18 -16.81
N LEU A 39 -31.96 2.01 -16.35
CA LEU A 39 -32.80 0.84 -16.22
C LEU A 39 -33.83 1.04 -15.07
N PRO A 40 -35.09 0.61 -15.25
CA PRO A 40 -36.08 0.57 -14.18
C PRO A 40 -35.62 -0.26 -12.99
N ASN A 41 -35.60 0.32 -11.79
CA ASN A 41 -35.12 -0.38 -10.61
C ASN A 41 -36.19 -1.32 -10.00
N PRO A 42 -35.97 -2.65 -9.97
CA PRO A 42 -36.93 -3.62 -9.44
C PRO A 42 -37.15 -3.53 -7.93
N TYR A 43 -36.30 -2.79 -7.21
CA TYR A 43 -36.41 -2.62 -5.77
C TYR A 43 -37.17 -1.35 -5.37
N THR A 44 -37.70 -0.56 -6.31
CA THR A 44 -38.54 0.59 -5.93
C THR A 44 -39.78 0.12 -5.18
N VAL A 45 -40.25 0.93 -4.21
CA VAL A 45 -41.46 0.62 -3.43
C VAL A 45 -42.65 0.34 -4.37
N ASP A 46 -42.80 1.13 -5.44
CA ASP A 46 -43.88 0.98 -6.41
C ASP A 46 -43.85 -0.37 -7.14
N VAL A 47 -42.68 -0.84 -7.57
CA VAL A 47 -42.56 -2.14 -8.23
C VAL A 47 -42.88 -3.28 -7.27
N ILE A 48 -42.37 -3.22 -6.04
CA ILE A 48 -42.64 -4.26 -5.03
C ILE A 48 -44.11 -4.25 -4.60
N GLN A 49 -44.71 -3.07 -4.42
CA GLN A 49 -46.14 -2.93 -4.14
C GLN A 49 -46.97 -3.53 -5.29
N GLY A 50 -46.59 -3.24 -6.54
CA GLY A 50 -47.20 -3.83 -7.74
C GLY A 50 -47.14 -5.36 -7.76
N VAL A 51 -46.06 -5.98 -7.26
CA VAL A 51 -45.99 -7.44 -7.07
C VAL A 51 -47.06 -7.92 -6.10
N TYR A 52 -47.16 -7.34 -4.89
CA TYR A 52 -48.17 -7.73 -3.90
C TYR A 52 -49.61 -7.55 -4.41
N ASP A 53 -49.86 -6.43 -5.09
CA ASP A 53 -51.16 -6.11 -5.67
C ASP A 53 -51.53 -7.10 -6.78
N SER A 54 -50.58 -7.49 -7.64
CA SER A 54 -50.81 -8.46 -8.72
C SER A 54 -51.24 -9.85 -8.22
N TYR A 55 -50.85 -10.21 -6.99
CA TYR A 55 -51.23 -11.46 -6.33
C TYR A 55 -52.37 -11.28 -5.30
N ASN A 56 -53.04 -10.11 -5.28
CA ASN A 56 -54.13 -9.77 -4.36
C ASN A 56 -53.79 -9.97 -2.88
N VAL A 57 -52.54 -9.70 -2.49
CA VAL A 57 -52.11 -9.78 -1.09
C VAL A 57 -52.09 -8.39 -0.49
N SER A 58 -52.93 -8.15 0.51
CA SER A 58 -52.97 -6.88 1.24
C SER A 58 -51.73 -6.73 2.12
N LYS A 59 -50.75 -5.99 1.63
CA LYS A 59 -49.55 -5.57 2.35
C LYS A 59 -49.17 -4.18 1.85
N THR A 60 -48.96 -3.25 2.77
CA THR A 60 -48.36 -1.94 2.46
C THR A 60 -46.85 -2.07 2.56
N ILE A 61 -46.16 -1.65 1.51
CA ILE A 61 -44.70 -1.70 1.43
C ILE A 61 -44.14 -0.35 1.88
N GLU A 62 -43.38 -0.38 2.96
CA GLU A 62 -42.62 0.77 3.48
C GLU A 62 -41.15 0.63 3.07
N PRO A 63 -40.44 1.72 2.75
CA PRO A 63 -39.05 1.63 2.31
C PRO A 63 -38.14 1.01 3.36
N THR A 64 -37.30 0.04 2.95
CA THR A 64 -36.24 -0.54 3.80
C THR A 64 -34.90 0.12 3.57
N ASP A 65 -34.75 0.80 2.43
CA ASP A 65 -33.50 1.34 1.91
C ASP A 65 -33.79 2.59 1.05
N LEU A 66 -32.83 3.52 1.02
CA LEU A 66 -32.86 4.70 0.16
C LEU A 66 -31.71 4.61 -0.84
N TYR A 67 -32.01 4.75 -2.12
CA TYR A 67 -31.00 4.94 -3.16
C TYR A 67 -30.62 6.41 -3.21
N VAL A 68 -29.35 6.73 -2.93
CA VAL A 68 -28.90 8.12 -2.76
C VAL A 68 -27.61 8.39 -3.52
N ARG A 69 -27.35 9.66 -3.78
CA ARG A 69 -26.04 10.13 -4.27
C ARG A 69 -25.55 11.36 -3.51
N PHE A 70 -24.23 11.46 -3.38
CA PHE A 70 -23.53 12.57 -2.73
C PHE A 70 -22.58 13.25 -3.71
N LEU A 71 -22.47 14.58 -3.65
CA LEU A 71 -21.51 15.35 -4.44
C LEU A 71 -20.48 16.03 -3.49
N PRO A 72 -19.43 15.32 -3.06
CA PRO A 72 -18.41 15.90 -2.19
C PRO A 72 -17.69 17.05 -2.91
N GLN A 73 -17.40 18.13 -2.19
CA GLN A 73 -16.73 19.32 -2.74
C GLN A 73 -15.21 19.28 -2.49
N ASP A 74 -14.76 18.50 -1.51
CA ASP A 74 -13.34 18.31 -1.22
C ASP A 74 -13.03 16.90 -0.67
N SER A 75 -11.75 16.60 -0.51
CA SER A 75 -11.33 15.31 0.03
C SER A 75 -11.67 15.08 1.50
N LEU A 76 -11.87 16.10 2.33
CA LEU A 76 -12.35 15.86 3.69
C LEU A 76 -13.78 15.36 3.67
N GLN A 77 -14.64 15.92 2.80
CA GLN A 77 -16.00 15.43 2.61
C GLN A 77 -16.01 14.00 2.05
N LEU A 78 -15.16 13.71 1.05
CA LEU A 78 -15.01 12.34 0.54
C LEU A 78 -14.52 11.37 1.61
N ILE A 79 -13.55 11.79 2.43
CA ILE A 79 -13.03 10.98 3.54
C ILE A 79 -14.11 10.79 4.61
N ALA A 80 -14.90 11.82 4.92
CA ALA A 80 -15.98 11.74 5.89
C ALA A 80 -17.02 10.71 5.44
N LEU A 81 -17.51 10.80 4.19
CA LEU A 81 -18.45 9.81 3.64
C LEU A 81 -17.91 8.38 3.76
N LYS A 82 -16.61 8.18 3.54
CA LYS A 82 -15.98 6.85 3.54
C LYS A 82 -15.64 6.32 4.92
N ASN A 83 -15.15 7.17 5.82
CA ASN A 83 -14.51 6.74 7.07
C ASN A 83 -15.36 7.08 8.29
N ASP A 84 -16.10 8.20 8.25
CA ASP A 84 -16.94 8.64 9.37
C ASP A 84 -18.36 8.06 9.23
N TYR A 85 -18.89 8.03 8.00
CA TYR A 85 -20.19 7.43 7.67
C TYR A 85 -20.11 5.98 7.17
N ASP A 86 -18.89 5.46 6.96
CA ASP A 86 -18.62 4.08 6.51
C ASP A 86 -19.41 3.66 5.25
N LEU A 87 -19.54 4.58 4.29
CA LEU A 87 -20.31 4.32 3.06
C LEU A 87 -19.47 3.63 1.99
N GLU A 88 -20.04 2.59 1.38
CA GLU A 88 -19.54 2.03 0.12
C GLU A 88 -20.07 2.87 -1.05
N LEU A 89 -19.16 3.56 -1.74
CA LEU A 89 -19.49 4.58 -2.73
C LEU A 89 -19.16 4.10 -4.14
N PHE A 90 -20.11 4.25 -5.06
CA PHE A 90 -19.98 3.93 -6.48
C PHE A 90 -19.84 5.23 -7.27
N ASP A 91 -18.92 5.25 -8.22
CA ASP A 91 -18.64 6.40 -9.09
C ASP A 91 -19.56 6.43 -10.34
N TYR A 92 -20.62 5.62 -10.35
CA TYR A 92 -21.62 5.53 -11.41
C TYR A 92 -23.01 5.20 -10.84
N PRO A 93 -24.10 5.59 -11.53
CA PRO A 93 -25.45 5.18 -11.16
C PRO A 93 -25.60 3.65 -11.15
N LEU A 94 -26.23 3.08 -10.13
CA LEU A 94 -26.35 1.63 -9.96
C LEU A 94 -27.34 0.94 -10.92
N ASN A 95 -28.11 1.73 -11.66
CA ASN A 95 -29.15 1.30 -12.59
C ASN A 95 -28.78 1.55 -14.06
N ILE A 96 -27.50 1.43 -14.42
CA ILE A 96 -27.05 1.45 -15.81
C ILE A 96 -26.33 0.15 -16.18
N GLU A 97 -26.33 -0.20 -17.46
CA GLU A 97 -25.50 -1.28 -17.97
C GLU A 97 -24.08 -0.78 -18.28
N LEU A 98 -23.24 -0.67 -17.24
CA LEU A 98 -21.84 -0.32 -17.42
C LEU A 98 -21.06 -1.53 -17.98
N PRO A 99 -20.40 -1.41 -19.16
CA PRO A 99 -19.62 -2.50 -19.73
C PRO A 99 -18.36 -2.81 -18.92
N GLU A 100 -17.80 -4.00 -19.15
CA GLU A 100 -16.49 -4.37 -18.63
C GLU A 100 -15.40 -3.38 -19.12
N ASP A 101 -14.44 -3.09 -18.23
CA ASP A 101 -13.34 -2.15 -18.42
C ASP A 101 -13.78 -0.67 -18.67
N ALA A 102 -15.08 -0.37 -18.71
CA ALA A 102 -15.59 0.98 -18.91
C ALA A 102 -15.48 1.85 -17.64
N VAL A 103 -15.30 3.15 -17.85
CA VAL A 103 -15.24 4.16 -16.80
C VAL A 103 -16.36 5.18 -17.01
N TYR A 104 -17.15 5.43 -15.97
CA TYR A 104 -18.23 6.41 -16.01
C TYR A 104 -17.71 7.82 -15.69
N GLN A 105 -17.81 8.69 -16.70
CA GLN A 105 -17.60 10.13 -16.78
C GLN A 105 -18.87 10.99 -16.72
N ASP A 106 -19.40 11.43 -15.56
CA ASP A 106 -20.53 12.40 -15.60
C ASP A 106 -20.14 13.68 -16.36
N PRO A 107 -20.75 13.96 -17.53
CA PRO A 107 -20.34 15.05 -18.41
C PRO A 107 -20.78 16.42 -17.91
N THR A 108 -21.68 16.47 -16.92
CA THR A 108 -22.11 17.71 -16.25
C THR A 108 -21.07 18.19 -15.24
N ILE A 109 -20.16 17.29 -14.82
CA ILE A 109 -19.09 17.58 -13.87
C ILE A 109 -17.83 18.00 -14.65
N PRO A 110 -17.23 19.17 -14.34
CA PRO A 110 -15.97 19.57 -14.96
C PRO A 110 -14.85 18.58 -14.66
N GLU A 111 -14.01 18.32 -15.68
CA GLU A 111 -12.85 17.42 -15.55
C GLU A 111 -11.95 17.84 -14.37
N GLY A 112 -11.53 16.86 -13.57
CA GLY A 112 -10.73 17.09 -12.37
C GLY A 112 -11.51 17.57 -11.14
N SER A 113 -12.84 17.65 -11.21
CA SER A 113 -13.72 17.87 -10.06
C SER A 113 -14.16 16.53 -9.43
N PHE A 114 -14.68 16.58 -8.21
CA PHE A 114 -15.37 15.44 -7.62
C PHE A 114 -16.69 15.17 -8.36
N THR A 115 -17.00 13.90 -8.57
CA THR A 115 -18.23 13.43 -9.24
C THR A 115 -19.30 13.03 -8.23
N TRP A 116 -20.51 12.78 -8.72
CA TRP A 116 -21.57 12.14 -7.94
C TRP A 116 -21.16 10.73 -7.52
N LEU A 117 -21.36 10.44 -6.22
CA LEU A 117 -21.07 9.15 -5.62
C LEU A 117 -22.36 8.52 -5.11
N TYR A 118 -22.70 7.37 -5.70
CA TYR A 118 -23.94 6.65 -5.49
C TYR A 118 -23.78 5.61 -4.39
N THR A 119 -24.82 5.38 -3.59
CA THR A 119 -24.84 4.34 -2.56
C THR A 119 -26.27 4.04 -2.09
N THR A 120 -26.40 3.13 -1.14
CA THR A 120 -27.67 2.75 -0.51
C THR A 120 -27.54 2.92 1.00
N VAL A 121 -28.50 3.61 1.61
CA VAL A 121 -28.52 3.87 3.06
C VAL A 121 -29.87 3.48 3.66
N LYS A 122 -29.96 3.36 4.99
CA LYS A 122 -31.23 3.11 5.68
C LYS A 122 -32.10 4.36 5.75
N PRO A 123 -33.45 4.24 5.85
CA PRO A 123 -34.35 5.39 5.92
C PRO A 123 -34.06 6.34 7.09
N ASP A 124 -33.49 5.84 8.18
CA ASP A 124 -33.09 6.60 9.36
C ASP A 124 -31.66 7.17 9.29
N PHE A 125 -31.00 7.06 8.13
CA PHE A 125 -29.64 7.57 7.93
C PHE A 125 -29.57 9.09 8.17
N ALA A 126 -28.66 9.51 9.05
CA ALA A 126 -28.43 10.90 9.37
C ALA A 126 -27.55 11.56 8.30
N PHE A 127 -28.17 12.21 7.31
CA PHE A 127 -27.45 12.84 6.21
C PHE A 127 -26.48 13.96 6.66
N PRO A 128 -25.26 14.01 6.11
CA PRO A 128 -24.30 15.09 6.36
C PRO A 128 -24.82 16.45 5.88
N LYS A 129 -24.91 17.43 6.78
CA LYS A 129 -25.43 18.78 6.47
C LYS A 129 -24.57 19.58 5.48
N GLU A 130 -23.27 19.31 5.45
CA GLU A 130 -22.29 20.08 4.66
C GLU A 130 -21.97 19.46 3.30
N ILE A 131 -22.55 18.30 2.99
CA ILE A 131 -22.28 17.57 1.74
C ILE A 131 -23.58 17.53 0.94
N PRO A 132 -23.62 18.12 -0.28
CA PRO A 132 -24.77 18.02 -1.16
C PRO A 132 -25.14 16.56 -1.42
N TYR A 133 -26.43 16.24 -1.33
CA TYR A 133 -26.96 14.90 -1.55
C TYR A 133 -28.35 14.93 -2.18
N GLU A 134 -28.72 13.82 -2.80
CA GLU A 134 -30.05 13.59 -3.37
C GLU A 134 -30.53 12.19 -3.01
N VAL A 135 -31.81 12.08 -2.62
CA VAL A 135 -32.52 10.79 -2.55
C VAL A 135 -33.12 10.56 -3.93
N ILE A 136 -32.66 9.51 -4.60
CA ILE A 136 -33.04 9.16 -5.97
C ILE A 136 -34.35 8.37 -5.94
N GLU A 137 -34.41 7.31 -5.12
CA GLU A 137 -35.57 6.43 -5.01
C GLU A 137 -35.71 5.88 -3.58
N GLU A 138 -36.96 5.73 -3.14
CA GLU A 138 -37.33 4.90 -1.98
C GLU A 138 -37.44 3.45 -2.41
N CYS A 139 -36.77 2.55 -1.70
CA CYS A 139 -36.61 1.17 -2.11
C CYS A 139 -36.95 0.17 -1.01
N TYR A 140 -37.36 -1.03 -1.44
CA TYR A 140 -37.60 -2.19 -0.61
C TYR A 140 -36.76 -3.36 -1.13
N ILE A 141 -35.74 -3.78 -0.37
CA ILE A 141 -34.96 -4.99 -0.65
C ILE A 141 -35.62 -6.17 0.09
N PRO A 142 -36.25 -7.14 -0.61
CA PRO A 142 -36.93 -8.24 0.06
C PRO A 142 -35.97 -9.13 0.88
N ALA A 143 -36.47 -9.67 1.99
CA ALA A 143 -35.71 -10.62 2.81
C ALA A 143 -35.32 -11.90 2.01
N GLU A 144 -34.34 -12.68 2.52
CA GLU A 144 -33.73 -13.78 1.73
C GLU A 144 -34.76 -14.74 1.10
N ASP A 145 -35.85 -15.06 1.81
CA ASP A 145 -36.90 -15.98 1.39
C ASP A 145 -38.31 -15.35 1.42
N GLU A 146 -38.39 -14.03 1.21
CA GLU A 146 -39.68 -13.36 1.15
C GLU A 146 -40.51 -13.87 -0.03
N THR A 147 -41.66 -14.45 0.31
CA THR A 147 -42.54 -15.13 -0.64
C THR A 147 -44.00 -14.73 -0.42
N ILE A 148 -44.76 -14.84 -1.50
CA ILE A 148 -46.22 -14.74 -1.51
C ILE A 148 -46.76 -16.14 -1.73
N SER A 149 -47.70 -16.56 -0.87
CA SER A 149 -48.40 -17.85 -0.99
C SER A 149 -49.86 -17.61 -1.38
N PRO A 150 -50.15 -17.33 -2.66
CA PRO A 150 -51.52 -17.14 -3.13
C PRO A 150 -52.33 -18.44 -3.01
N THR A 151 -53.65 -18.31 -2.87
CA THR A 151 -54.57 -19.46 -2.72
C THR A 151 -54.54 -20.42 -3.92
N ARG A 152 -54.04 -19.97 -5.09
CA ARG A 152 -53.77 -20.77 -6.30
C ARG A 152 -52.48 -20.26 -6.96
N GLY A 153 -51.61 -21.13 -7.45
CA GLY A 153 -50.43 -20.74 -8.27
C GLY A 153 -49.05 -21.06 -7.70
N GLY A 154 -48.95 -21.69 -6.53
CA GLY A 154 -47.66 -22.04 -5.90
C GLY A 154 -47.00 -20.87 -5.18
N ILE A 155 -45.84 -21.10 -4.56
CA ILE A 155 -45.10 -20.08 -3.81
C ILE A 155 -44.37 -19.16 -4.79
N ILE A 156 -44.60 -17.85 -4.68
CA ILE A 156 -43.97 -16.83 -5.53
C ILE A 156 -42.88 -16.13 -4.73
N ASN A 157 -41.66 -16.05 -5.28
CA ASN A 157 -40.61 -15.23 -4.68
C ASN A 157 -40.77 -13.76 -5.08
N VAL A 158 -40.77 -12.85 -4.11
CA VAL A 158 -41.07 -11.42 -4.34
C VAL A 158 -40.00 -10.75 -5.20
N GLU A 159 -38.71 -10.97 -4.88
CA GLU A 159 -37.58 -10.42 -5.65
C GLU A 159 -37.61 -10.94 -7.10
N GLU A 160 -37.83 -12.23 -7.30
CA GLU A 160 -37.98 -12.81 -8.65
C GLU A 160 -39.12 -12.18 -9.44
N ALA A 161 -40.30 -12.05 -8.84
CA ALA A 161 -41.48 -11.47 -9.49
C ALA A 161 -41.26 -10.00 -9.88
N ALA A 162 -40.57 -9.22 -9.04
CA ALA A 162 -40.26 -7.81 -9.31
C ALA A 162 -39.31 -7.63 -10.50
N PHE A 163 -38.31 -8.50 -10.63
CA PHE A 163 -37.41 -8.49 -11.79
C PHE A 163 -38.16 -8.91 -13.07
N LEU A 164 -38.97 -9.97 -13.00
CA LEU A 164 -39.74 -10.47 -14.13
C LEU A 164 -40.80 -9.46 -14.60
N SER A 165 -41.44 -8.69 -13.70
CA SER A 165 -42.43 -7.68 -14.08
C SER A 165 -41.83 -6.53 -14.89
N LEU A 166 -40.52 -6.30 -14.77
CA LEU A 166 -39.77 -5.33 -15.55
C LEU A 166 -39.06 -5.95 -16.77
N GLY A 167 -39.32 -7.23 -17.05
CA GLY A 167 -38.76 -7.92 -18.21
C GLY A 167 -37.32 -8.40 -18.04
N TYR A 168 -36.77 -8.39 -16.82
CA TYR A 168 -35.44 -8.98 -16.57
C TYR A 168 -35.53 -10.50 -16.53
N PRO A 169 -34.94 -11.23 -17.50
CA PRO A 169 -35.01 -12.67 -17.51
C PRO A 169 -34.19 -13.25 -16.35
N LEU A 170 -34.62 -14.41 -15.86
CA LEU A 170 -33.71 -15.31 -15.16
C LEU A 170 -32.71 -15.85 -16.18
N GLU A 171 -31.43 -15.84 -15.85
CA GLU A 171 -30.40 -16.53 -16.65
C GLU A 171 -30.89 -17.93 -17.02
N GLU A 172 -30.72 -18.36 -18.28
CA GLU A 172 -31.09 -19.69 -18.75
C GLU A 172 -30.38 -20.76 -17.89
N GLN A 173 -31.07 -21.27 -16.88
CA GLN A 173 -30.56 -22.25 -15.93
C GLN A 173 -31.57 -23.39 -15.77
N GLU A 174 -31.06 -24.62 -15.61
CA GLU A 174 -31.84 -25.81 -15.32
C GLU A 174 -32.75 -25.61 -14.08
N PRO A 175 -33.98 -26.16 -14.07
CA PRO A 175 -35.01 -25.85 -13.07
C PRO A 175 -34.62 -26.10 -11.60
N GLU A 176 -33.65 -26.98 -11.32
CA GLU A 176 -33.13 -27.23 -9.97
C GLU A 176 -32.23 -26.12 -9.41
N THR A 177 -31.90 -25.09 -10.20
CA THR A 177 -30.80 -24.14 -9.89
C THR A 177 -31.18 -22.66 -9.71
N ARG A 178 -32.47 -22.31 -9.66
CA ARG A 178 -33.01 -20.92 -9.53
C ARG A 178 -32.80 -20.23 -8.16
N GLY A 179 -31.92 -20.76 -7.31
CA GLY A 179 -31.69 -20.26 -5.95
C GLY A 179 -30.72 -19.08 -5.88
N LYS A 180 -30.85 -18.26 -4.83
CA LYS A 180 -29.84 -17.28 -4.44
C LYS A 180 -28.50 -17.97 -4.17
N ARG A 181 -27.40 -17.47 -4.73
CA ARG A 181 -26.04 -17.99 -4.51
C ARG A 181 -25.12 -16.93 -3.94
N ARG A 182 -24.07 -17.34 -3.23
CA ARG A 182 -22.94 -16.45 -2.88
C ARG A 182 -21.95 -16.49 -4.03
N PRO A 183 -21.80 -15.41 -4.80
CA PRO A 183 -20.80 -15.37 -5.86
C PRO A 183 -19.39 -15.66 -5.36
N GLU A 184 -18.62 -16.41 -6.14
CA GLU A 184 -17.21 -16.66 -5.86
C GLU A 184 -16.37 -16.70 -7.13
N GLY A 185 -15.07 -16.43 -7.00
CA GLY A 185 -14.17 -16.42 -8.14
C GLY A 185 -12.73 -16.21 -7.72
N THR A 186 -11.83 -16.13 -8.70
CA THR A 186 -10.40 -15.92 -8.49
C THR A 186 -9.89 -14.79 -9.36
N ILE A 187 -9.12 -13.87 -8.77
CA ILE A 187 -8.51 -12.74 -9.46
C ILE A 187 -6.99 -12.94 -9.54
N ARG A 188 -6.44 -12.83 -10.74
CA ARG A 188 -5.00 -12.96 -10.99
C ARG A 188 -4.48 -11.81 -11.84
N VAL A 189 -3.17 -11.57 -11.78
CA VAL A 189 -2.46 -10.60 -12.62
C VAL A 189 -1.24 -11.26 -13.23
N TYR A 190 -0.95 -10.94 -14.49
CA TYR A 190 0.23 -11.47 -15.17
C TYR A 190 1.50 -10.80 -14.65
N ASP A 191 2.40 -11.56 -14.04
CA ASP A 191 3.75 -11.13 -13.71
C ASP A 191 4.63 -11.35 -14.94
N ASP A 192 4.96 -10.26 -15.64
CA ASP A 192 5.72 -10.28 -16.90
C ASP A 192 7.20 -10.65 -16.73
N TYR A 193 7.71 -10.59 -15.50
CA TYR A 193 9.05 -11.06 -15.18
C TYR A 193 9.06 -12.57 -14.87
N ALA A 194 8.08 -13.05 -14.12
CA ALA A 194 7.93 -14.48 -13.84
C ALA A 194 7.34 -15.28 -15.02
N GLY A 195 6.69 -14.61 -15.97
CA GLY A 195 6.03 -15.24 -17.11
C GLY A 195 4.77 -16.02 -16.73
N ALA A 196 4.07 -15.62 -15.66
CA ALA A 196 2.94 -16.38 -15.10
C ALA A 196 1.88 -15.49 -14.46
N PHE A 197 0.64 -15.99 -14.38
CA PHE A 197 -0.41 -15.37 -13.58
C PHE A 197 -0.21 -15.65 -12.10
N VAL A 198 -0.14 -14.59 -11.30
CA VAL A 198 -0.04 -14.63 -9.83
C VAL A 198 -1.34 -14.10 -9.20
N PRO A 199 -1.72 -14.56 -8.00
CA PRO A 199 -2.96 -14.12 -7.36
C PRO A 199 -2.92 -12.64 -7.00
N VAL A 200 -4.06 -11.92 -7.12
CA VAL A 200 -4.19 -10.56 -6.58
C VAL A 200 -4.67 -10.63 -5.13
N LYS A 201 -3.80 -10.27 -4.20
CA LYS A 201 -3.93 -10.61 -2.78
C LYS A 201 -4.63 -9.50 -1.99
N GLY A 202 -5.63 -9.88 -1.19
CA GLY A 202 -6.26 -8.99 -0.22
C GLY A 202 -7.06 -7.82 -0.82
N VAL A 203 -7.33 -7.82 -2.12
CA VAL A 203 -8.02 -6.72 -2.82
C VAL A 203 -9.53 -6.83 -2.61
N LYS A 204 -10.22 -5.70 -2.49
CA LYS A 204 -11.68 -5.67 -2.36
C LYS A 204 -12.34 -6.07 -3.69
N ILE A 205 -13.26 -7.02 -3.61
CA ILE A 205 -14.20 -7.32 -4.69
C ILE A 205 -15.55 -6.78 -4.28
N ARG A 206 -16.18 -6.06 -5.20
CA ARG A 206 -17.51 -5.47 -5.03
C ARG A 206 -18.43 -6.03 -6.08
N CYS A 207 -19.65 -6.36 -5.71
CA CYS A 207 -20.70 -6.64 -6.68
C CYS A 207 -22.00 -5.94 -6.29
N HIS A 208 -22.82 -5.62 -7.29
CA HIS A 208 -24.15 -5.06 -7.06
C HIS A 208 -25.14 -5.51 -8.13
N ARG A 209 -26.41 -5.60 -7.74
CA ARG A 209 -27.54 -5.74 -8.64
C ARG A 209 -28.51 -4.62 -8.30
N PHE A 210 -28.51 -3.58 -9.12
CA PHE A 210 -29.12 -2.29 -8.76
C PHE A 210 -28.57 -1.82 -7.40
N ILE A 211 -29.46 -1.49 -6.47
CA ILE A 211 -29.13 -0.96 -5.14
C ILE A 211 -28.69 -2.03 -4.12
N LYS A 212 -28.85 -3.32 -4.45
CA LYS A 212 -28.41 -4.41 -3.58
C LYS A 212 -26.96 -4.72 -3.90
N TRP A 213 -26.05 -4.51 -2.96
CA TRP A 213 -24.63 -4.73 -3.17
C TRP A 213 -23.97 -5.51 -2.03
N SER A 214 -22.79 -6.04 -2.31
CA SER A 214 -21.95 -6.76 -1.36
C SER A 214 -20.49 -6.50 -1.68
N THR A 215 -19.65 -6.53 -0.66
CA THR A 215 -18.19 -6.51 -0.81
C THR A 215 -17.59 -7.69 -0.08
N THR A 216 -16.40 -8.09 -0.50
CA THR A 216 -15.52 -9.04 0.21
C THR A 216 -14.07 -8.73 -0.17
N PHE A 217 -13.11 -9.45 0.38
CA PHE A 217 -11.70 -9.33 -0.01
C PHE A 217 -11.17 -10.66 -0.53
N THR A 218 -10.28 -10.62 -1.52
CA THR A 218 -9.56 -11.82 -1.93
C THR A 218 -8.64 -12.33 -0.80
N ASP A 219 -8.43 -13.63 -0.76
CA ASP A 219 -7.42 -14.25 0.09
C ASP A 219 -6.01 -14.22 -0.55
N GLU A 220 -5.04 -14.94 0.04
CA GLU A 220 -3.67 -15.01 -0.50
C GLU A 220 -3.58 -15.79 -1.84
N SER A 221 -4.58 -16.60 -2.15
CA SER A 221 -4.72 -17.32 -3.43
C SER A 221 -5.48 -16.52 -4.49
N GLY A 222 -5.90 -15.30 -4.16
CA GLY A 222 -6.68 -14.44 -5.05
C GLY A 222 -8.15 -14.84 -5.13
N HIS A 223 -8.59 -15.81 -4.33
CA HIS A 223 -9.97 -16.29 -4.30
C HIS A 223 -10.85 -15.40 -3.43
N TYR A 224 -12.10 -15.21 -3.82
CA TYR A 224 -13.11 -14.50 -3.05
C TYR A 224 -14.43 -15.26 -3.03
N THR A 225 -15.19 -15.08 -1.93
CA THR A 225 -16.59 -15.46 -1.81
C THR A 225 -17.36 -14.29 -1.21
N MET A 226 -18.48 -13.91 -1.82
CA MET A 226 -19.30 -12.80 -1.35
C MET A 226 -20.06 -13.13 -0.06
N ASP A 227 -20.26 -12.09 0.77
CA ASP A 227 -21.02 -12.21 2.01
C ASP A 227 -22.53 -12.32 1.78
N SER A 228 -23.05 -11.66 0.74
CA SER A 228 -24.47 -11.69 0.40
C SER A 228 -24.79 -12.67 -0.71
N LYS A 229 -26.03 -13.17 -0.74
CA LYS A 229 -26.54 -13.98 -1.84
C LYS A 229 -27.29 -13.15 -2.89
N PHE A 230 -27.12 -13.53 -4.16
CA PHE A 230 -27.75 -12.91 -5.31
C PHE A 230 -28.59 -13.92 -6.09
N ARG A 231 -29.80 -13.53 -6.50
CA ARG A 231 -30.66 -14.33 -7.37
C ARG A 231 -30.32 -14.08 -8.84
N PHE A 232 -30.15 -12.82 -9.22
CA PHE A 232 -29.76 -12.40 -10.56
C PHE A 232 -28.27 -12.06 -10.61
N GLY A 233 -27.66 -12.26 -11.77
CA GLY A 233 -26.25 -11.91 -12.01
C GLY A 233 -25.93 -10.45 -11.68
N PRO A 234 -25.05 -10.18 -10.70
CA PRO A 234 -24.66 -8.82 -10.37
C PRO A 234 -23.56 -8.31 -11.32
N HIS A 235 -23.38 -7.00 -11.33
CA HIS A 235 -22.20 -6.35 -11.88
C HIS A 235 -21.05 -6.49 -10.88
N TYR A 236 -19.86 -6.88 -11.33
CA TYR A 236 -18.68 -7.06 -10.49
C TYR A 236 -17.63 -5.98 -10.75
N ALA A 237 -16.84 -5.65 -9.72
CA ALA A 237 -15.69 -4.76 -9.85
C ALA A 237 -14.58 -5.16 -8.87
N ILE A 238 -13.33 -4.95 -9.29
CA ILE A 238 -12.17 -4.93 -8.41
C ILE A 238 -12.00 -3.50 -7.91
N VAL A 239 -11.99 -3.30 -6.60
CA VAL A 239 -11.71 -2.01 -5.98
C VAL A 239 -10.36 -2.12 -5.30
N PHE A 240 -9.38 -1.29 -5.68
CA PHE A 240 -8.02 -1.34 -5.11
C PHE A 240 -7.96 -0.69 -3.72
N ASP A 241 -8.78 -1.22 -2.83
CA ASP A 241 -8.81 -1.08 -1.39
C ASP A 241 -8.40 -2.45 -0.82
N ASN A 242 -7.47 -2.48 0.12
CA ASN A 242 -6.86 -3.72 0.57
C ASN A 242 -7.14 -3.99 2.05
N ARG A 243 -7.42 -5.26 2.38
CA ARG A 243 -7.66 -5.72 3.77
C ARG A 243 -6.52 -5.43 4.75
N LYS A 244 -5.31 -5.13 4.27
CA LYS A 244 -4.17 -4.71 5.09
C LYS A 244 -4.21 -3.22 5.49
N GLY A 245 -5.21 -2.45 5.04
CA GLY A 245 -5.44 -1.06 5.46
C GLY A 245 -4.73 0.00 4.62
N PHE A 246 -4.59 -0.25 3.31
CA PHE A 246 -4.08 0.70 2.32
C PHE A 246 -5.01 0.76 1.09
N ASP A 247 -5.00 1.87 0.37
CA ASP A 247 -5.75 2.04 -0.87
C ASP A 247 -4.90 2.64 -1.99
N ILE A 248 -5.22 2.27 -3.23
CA ILE A 248 -4.56 2.72 -4.45
C ILE A 248 -5.50 3.63 -5.24
N TRP A 249 -4.97 4.73 -5.76
CA TRP A 249 -5.70 5.74 -6.51
C TRP A 249 -5.06 5.96 -7.88
N GLY A 250 -5.89 6.12 -8.92
CA GLY A 250 -5.37 6.24 -10.29
C GLY A 250 -6.37 6.45 -11.44
N ASN A 251 -7.70 6.32 -11.26
CA ASN A 251 -8.67 6.46 -12.36
C ASN A 251 -8.67 7.87 -13.01
N TRP A 252 -8.55 8.93 -12.19
CA TRP A 252 -8.66 10.34 -12.60
C TRP A 252 -7.65 11.21 -11.85
N GLY A 253 -6.45 10.67 -11.67
CA GLY A 253 -5.50 11.20 -10.70
C GLY A 253 -6.01 11.00 -9.26
N PRO A 254 -5.87 11.99 -8.38
CA PRO A 254 -5.96 11.78 -6.94
C PRO A 254 -7.36 11.70 -6.32
N ILE A 255 -8.40 11.68 -7.15
CA ILE A 255 -9.78 12.06 -6.79
C ILE A 255 -10.70 10.84 -6.57
N ALA A 256 -10.36 9.67 -7.14
CA ALA A 256 -11.08 8.42 -6.93
C ALA A 256 -10.12 7.23 -6.75
N ARG A 257 -10.56 6.24 -5.94
CA ARG A 257 -9.81 4.98 -5.81
C ARG A 257 -9.74 4.32 -7.18
N ALA A 258 -8.63 3.64 -7.44
CA ALA A 258 -8.53 2.81 -8.63
C ALA A 258 -9.58 1.70 -8.55
N ASN A 259 -10.31 1.49 -9.65
CA ASN A 259 -11.26 0.39 -9.79
C ASN A 259 -11.18 -0.20 -11.19
N LEU A 260 -11.59 -1.47 -11.32
CA LEU A 260 -11.78 -2.14 -12.59
C LEU A 260 -13.19 -2.74 -12.60
N ASN A 261 -14.06 -2.21 -13.46
CA ASN A 261 -15.37 -2.81 -13.69
C ASN A 261 -15.20 -4.09 -14.50
N MET A 262 -15.72 -5.20 -13.99
CA MET A 262 -15.68 -6.51 -14.64
C MET A 262 -16.97 -6.81 -15.41
N GLY A 263 -17.99 -5.94 -15.34
CA GLY A 263 -19.26 -6.13 -16.04
C GLY A 263 -20.25 -7.03 -15.30
N TRP A 264 -21.38 -7.28 -15.96
CA TRP A 264 -22.48 -8.13 -15.46
C TRP A 264 -22.19 -9.61 -15.72
N HIS A 265 -22.18 -10.42 -14.66
CA HIS A 265 -21.90 -11.86 -14.75
C HIS A 265 -22.85 -12.67 -13.87
N SER A 266 -22.80 -13.99 -14.02
CA SER A 266 -23.66 -14.92 -13.30
C SER A 266 -23.63 -14.74 -11.79
N ASN A 267 -24.74 -15.08 -11.12
CA ASN A 267 -24.84 -15.12 -9.65
C ASN A 267 -23.92 -16.16 -8.98
N ARG A 268 -23.23 -17.00 -9.77
CA ARG A 268 -22.19 -17.94 -9.31
C ARG A 268 -20.85 -17.26 -9.06
N GLY A 269 -20.63 -16.08 -9.64
CA GLY A 269 -19.37 -15.34 -9.55
C GLY A 269 -18.61 -15.26 -10.86
N HIS A 270 -17.50 -14.54 -10.80
CA HIS A 270 -16.68 -14.21 -11.96
C HIS A 270 -15.20 -14.20 -11.60
N SER A 271 -14.38 -14.88 -12.40
CA SER A 271 -12.92 -14.88 -12.27
C SER A 271 -12.31 -13.99 -13.34
N ARG A 272 -11.22 -13.28 -13.02
CA ARG A 272 -10.58 -12.34 -13.95
C ARG A 272 -9.07 -12.48 -13.93
N ASP A 273 -8.50 -12.56 -15.13
CA ASP A 273 -7.07 -12.50 -15.38
C ASP A 273 -6.69 -11.12 -15.93
N ILE A 274 -5.88 -10.37 -15.18
CA ILE A 274 -5.39 -9.05 -15.57
C ILE A 274 -4.09 -9.22 -16.36
N ASN A 275 -4.18 -9.10 -17.68
CA ASN A 275 -3.04 -9.22 -18.59
C ASN A 275 -2.06 -8.04 -18.48
N ALA A 276 -0.79 -8.25 -18.86
CA ALA A 276 0.14 -7.16 -19.07
C ALA A 276 -0.40 -6.18 -20.12
N GLY A 277 -0.23 -4.88 -19.88
CA GLY A 277 -0.78 -3.81 -20.71
C GLY A 277 -2.26 -3.49 -20.45
N SER A 278 -2.97 -4.29 -19.64
CA SER A 278 -4.29 -3.89 -19.14
C SER A 278 -4.17 -2.64 -18.26
N PHE A 279 -5.18 -1.77 -18.32
CA PHE A 279 -5.26 -0.60 -17.47
C PHE A 279 -5.18 -0.95 -15.97
N ALA A 280 -5.68 -2.09 -15.51
CA ALA A 280 -5.58 -2.46 -14.09
C ALA A 280 -4.26 -3.12 -13.69
N TRP A 281 -3.36 -3.40 -14.64
CA TRP A 281 -2.15 -4.17 -14.38
C TRP A 281 -1.23 -3.49 -13.36
N ASP A 282 -0.96 -2.19 -13.54
CA ASP A 282 -0.09 -1.43 -12.63
C ASP A 282 -0.63 -1.44 -11.19
N TRP A 283 -1.94 -1.29 -11.03
CA TRP A 283 -2.57 -1.28 -9.71
C TRP A 283 -2.51 -2.64 -9.04
N ALA A 284 -2.70 -3.73 -9.80
CA ALA A 284 -2.57 -5.08 -9.28
C ALA A 284 -1.12 -5.42 -8.90
N ALA A 285 -0.14 -4.97 -9.68
CA ALA A 285 1.28 -5.11 -9.34
C ALA A 285 1.64 -4.34 -8.06
N VAL A 286 1.22 -3.07 -7.96
CA VAL A 286 1.44 -2.24 -6.75
C VAL A 286 0.71 -2.82 -5.54
N ASN A 287 -0.53 -3.30 -5.71
CA ASN A 287 -1.30 -3.94 -4.64
C ASN A 287 -0.57 -5.14 -4.05
N ASN A 288 -0.09 -6.05 -4.91
CA ASN A 288 0.60 -7.25 -4.46
C ASN A 288 1.94 -6.93 -3.79
N ALA A 289 2.73 -6.01 -4.36
CA ALA A 289 3.97 -5.56 -3.74
C ALA A 289 3.74 -4.93 -2.36
N THR A 290 2.68 -4.14 -2.22
CA THR A 290 2.29 -3.53 -0.95
C THR A 290 1.80 -4.57 0.06
N TYR A 291 0.97 -5.53 -0.36
CA TYR A 291 0.51 -6.63 0.48
C TYR A 291 1.71 -7.46 1.02
N ASP A 292 2.64 -7.81 0.13
CA ASP A 292 3.83 -8.60 0.49
C ASP A 292 4.75 -7.83 1.45
N TYR A 293 4.90 -6.52 1.26
CA TYR A 293 5.64 -5.67 2.20
C TYR A 293 4.99 -5.65 3.59
N TYR A 294 3.66 -5.51 3.67
CA TYR A 294 2.94 -5.56 4.95
C TYR A 294 3.08 -6.91 5.65
N LYS A 295 3.11 -8.01 4.89
CA LYS A 295 3.37 -9.36 5.41
C LYS A 295 4.79 -9.47 5.97
N MET A 296 5.79 -8.95 5.24
CA MET A 296 7.17 -8.89 5.75
C MET A 296 7.28 -8.09 7.06
N CYS A 297 6.57 -6.96 7.19
CA CYS A 297 6.53 -6.20 8.45
C CYS A 297 5.95 -7.04 9.60
N GLU A 298 4.92 -7.84 9.36
CA GLU A 298 4.33 -8.75 10.35
C GLU A 298 5.31 -9.84 10.80
N GLU A 299 6.04 -10.43 9.84
CA GLU A 299 6.98 -11.53 10.08
C GLU A 299 8.27 -11.06 10.77
N THR A 300 8.76 -9.87 10.43
CA THR A 300 10.03 -9.33 10.95
C THR A 300 9.85 -8.44 12.18
N GLY A 301 8.62 -7.99 12.46
CA GLY A 301 8.31 -7.03 13.51
C GLY A 301 8.69 -5.57 13.15
N ILE A 302 9.09 -5.28 11.91
CA ILE A 302 9.27 -3.90 11.44
C ILE A 302 7.92 -3.17 11.51
N ALA A 303 7.90 -1.93 11.98
CA ALA A 303 6.64 -1.21 12.07
C ALA A 303 6.07 -0.98 10.66
N LYS A 304 4.78 -1.27 10.50
CA LYS A 304 4.08 -1.07 9.23
C LYS A 304 4.04 0.42 8.86
N PRO A 305 3.84 0.75 7.58
CA PRO A 305 3.46 2.09 7.18
C PRO A 305 2.20 2.56 7.95
N PRO A 306 2.00 3.88 8.09
CA PRO A 306 0.86 4.40 8.83
C PRO A 306 -0.49 3.89 8.29
N ARG A 307 -1.43 3.60 9.20
CA ARG A 307 -2.79 3.13 8.85
C ARG A 307 -3.46 4.01 7.80
N ASN A 308 -4.31 3.42 6.96
CA ASN A 308 -5.04 4.09 5.87
C ASN A 308 -4.08 4.78 4.89
N LEU A 309 -3.02 4.07 4.52
CA LEU A 309 -1.98 4.54 3.61
C LEU A 309 -2.59 4.76 2.22
N LYS A 310 -2.41 5.95 1.68
CA LYS A 310 -2.90 6.34 0.35
C LYS A 310 -1.77 6.35 -0.66
N ILE A 311 -1.84 5.44 -1.62
CA ILE A 311 -0.85 5.25 -2.68
C ILE A 311 -1.43 5.77 -3.99
N TRP A 312 -0.73 6.69 -4.65
CA TRP A 312 -1.07 7.14 -5.99
C TRP A 312 -0.21 6.44 -7.01
N VAL A 313 -0.81 5.96 -8.09
CA VAL A 313 -0.09 5.26 -9.15
C VAL A 313 -0.16 6.07 -10.44
N PHE A 314 1.01 6.40 -10.97
CA PHE A 314 1.18 7.19 -12.19
C PHE A 314 1.85 6.37 -13.29
N LYS A 315 1.04 5.91 -14.24
CA LYS A 315 1.46 4.98 -15.31
C LYS A 315 2.45 5.57 -16.31
N ARG A 316 2.51 6.90 -16.41
CA ARG A 316 3.42 7.60 -17.33
C ARG A 316 4.69 8.10 -16.64
N TRP A 317 4.80 7.92 -15.32
CA TRP A 317 5.95 8.41 -14.56
C TRP A 317 6.89 7.25 -14.27
N THR A 318 8.19 7.50 -14.34
CA THR A 318 9.25 6.54 -14.02
C THR A 318 9.75 6.70 -12.59
N THR A 319 9.38 7.79 -11.91
CA THR A 319 9.85 8.13 -10.57
C THR A 319 8.75 7.95 -9.53
N SER A 320 9.18 7.60 -8.32
CA SER A 320 8.33 7.42 -7.15
C SER A 320 8.79 8.33 -6.01
N SER A 321 7.96 8.49 -4.99
CA SER A 321 8.31 9.27 -3.80
C SER A 321 7.43 8.93 -2.60
N THR A 322 7.98 9.10 -1.40
CA THR A 322 7.28 8.92 -0.12
C THR A 322 7.22 10.22 0.68
N PRO A 323 6.43 11.21 0.22
CA PRO A 323 6.39 12.51 0.86
C PRO A 323 5.49 12.54 2.11
N MET A 324 4.67 11.51 2.37
CA MET A 324 3.84 11.38 3.58
C MET A 324 2.98 12.62 3.89
N LEU A 325 2.56 13.36 2.85
CA LEU A 325 2.08 14.74 2.99
C LEU A 325 0.84 14.89 3.87
N ARG A 326 -0.04 13.88 3.89
CA ARG A 326 -1.23 13.85 4.77
C ARG A 326 -0.87 13.78 6.26
N ARG A 327 0.37 13.38 6.57
CA ARG A 327 0.85 13.12 7.92
C ARG A 327 1.81 14.20 8.43
N ILE A 328 2.20 15.15 7.58
CA ILE A 328 3.11 16.21 7.98
C ILE A 328 2.34 17.33 8.68
N VAL A 329 2.62 17.51 9.97
CA VAL A 329 2.07 18.60 10.80
C VAL A 329 3.13 19.64 11.17
N HIS A 330 4.40 19.39 10.82
CA HIS A 330 5.53 20.27 11.11
C HIS A 330 5.89 21.12 9.88
N PRO A 331 6.41 22.35 10.05
CA PRO A 331 6.80 23.21 8.94
C PRO A 331 7.87 22.57 8.05
N ILE A 332 7.66 22.67 6.73
CA ILE A 332 8.63 22.29 5.70
C ILE A 332 9.29 23.55 5.16
N GLY A 333 10.61 23.55 4.96
CA GLY A 333 11.32 24.64 4.25
C GLY A 333 11.84 25.81 5.11
N TYR A 334 12.07 25.65 6.42
CA TYR A 334 12.63 26.73 7.27
C TYR A 334 14.13 27.04 7.02
N ASN A 335 14.77 26.42 6.01
CA ASN A 335 16.16 26.71 5.64
C ASN A 335 16.24 27.04 4.13
N GLY A 336 16.01 28.30 3.76
CA GLY A 336 16.46 28.90 2.50
C GLY A 336 15.68 28.55 1.22
N ASN A 337 15.00 29.56 0.66
CA ASN A 337 14.63 29.73 -0.76
C ASN A 337 14.13 28.51 -1.57
N SER A 338 13.26 27.65 -1.02
CA SER A 338 12.63 26.58 -1.80
C SER A 338 11.10 26.71 -1.80
N SER A 339 10.55 27.22 -2.89
CA SER A 339 9.11 27.32 -3.13
C SER A 339 8.51 25.92 -3.26
N TRP A 340 7.40 25.65 -2.56
CA TRP A 340 6.56 24.44 -2.72
C TRP A 340 6.30 24.06 -4.19
N LYS A 341 6.34 25.04 -5.11
CA LYS A 341 6.28 24.81 -6.55
C LYS A 341 7.36 23.85 -7.07
N ASN A 342 8.62 23.98 -6.62
CA ASN A 342 9.72 23.09 -7.03
C ASN A 342 9.58 21.70 -6.41
N PHE A 343 9.04 21.60 -5.20
CA PHE A 343 8.70 20.31 -4.59
C PHE A 343 7.70 19.53 -5.43
N PHE A 344 6.57 20.17 -5.79
CA PHE A 344 5.56 19.54 -6.64
C PHE A 344 6.16 19.16 -8.00
N ILE A 345 6.91 20.06 -8.66
CA ILE A 345 7.61 19.73 -9.91
C ILE A 345 8.53 18.50 -9.77
N ASN A 346 9.29 18.40 -8.67
CA ASN A 346 10.26 17.32 -8.44
C ASN A 346 9.61 15.98 -8.03
N ILE A 347 8.42 15.99 -7.43
CA ILE A 347 7.60 14.77 -7.25
C ILE A 347 6.77 14.44 -8.50
N GLY A 348 7.04 15.06 -9.65
CA GLY A 348 6.44 14.77 -10.96
C GLY A 348 5.34 15.74 -11.44
N TYR A 349 4.97 16.74 -10.65
CA TYR A 349 3.88 17.69 -10.95
C TYR A 349 4.30 18.84 -11.89
N GLY A 350 4.79 18.52 -13.09
CA GLY A 350 5.01 19.50 -14.17
C GLY A 350 3.85 20.50 -14.30
N THR A 351 4.18 21.76 -14.63
CA THR A 351 3.35 22.98 -14.54
C THR A 351 1.87 22.89 -14.95
N LEU A 352 1.01 22.35 -14.09
CA LEU A 352 -0.46 22.54 -14.11
C LEU A 352 -0.86 23.32 -12.86
N ALA A 353 -0.41 24.57 -12.80
CA ALA A 353 -0.56 25.48 -11.66
C ALA A 353 -2.02 25.82 -11.31
N THR A 354 -2.96 25.61 -12.24
CA THR A 354 -4.38 25.99 -12.07
C THR A 354 -5.17 24.97 -11.26
N VAL A 355 -4.92 23.66 -11.46
CA VAL A 355 -5.55 22.58 -10.68
C VAL A 355 -4.90 22.47 -9.30
N LEU A 356 -3.59 22.73 -9.22
CA LEU A 356 -2.84 22.70 -7.97
C LEU A 356 -3.37 23.70 -6.95
N ASN A 357 -3.62 24.96 -7.34
CA ASN A 357 -3.97 26.02 -6.39
C ASN A 357 -5.31 25.83 -5.65
N GLN A 358 -6.24 25.03 -6.18
CA GLN A 358 -7.51 24.70 -5.49
C GLN A 358 -7.46 23.36 -4.72
N MET A 359 -6.61 22.41 -5.14
CA MET A 359 -6.49 21.06 -4.56
C MET A 359 -5.59 20.96 -3.30
N LEU A 360 -4.84 22.02 -3.00
CA LEU A 360 -3.56 21.94 -2.28
C LEU A 360 -3.55 21.74 -0.76
N LYS A 361 -4.60 21.20 -0.13
CA LYS A 361 -4.51 20.83 1.31
C LYS A 361 -5.11 19.48 1.71
N LYS A 362 -5.94 18.84 0.90
CA LYS A 362 -6.78 17.71 1.39
C LYS A 362 -6.72 16.45 0.54
N VAL A 363 -6.25 16.54 -0.70
CA VAL A 363 -6.08 15.41 -1.63
C VAL A 363 -4.60 15.05 -1.74
N LEU A 364 -3.82 14.98 -0.66
CA LEU A 364 -2.36 14.71 -0.79
C LEU A 364 -2.08 13.20 -0.70
N PRO A 365 -1.08 12.64 -1.41
CA PRO A 365 -0.68 11.25 -1.25
C PRO A 365 0.15 11.04 0.01
N ASP A 366 0.15 9.81 0.54
CA ASP A 366 1.23 9.36 1.43
C ASP A 366 2.43 8.91 0.57
N ILE A 367 2.18 8.18 -0.50
CA ILE A 367 3.18 7.67 -1.46
C ILE A 367 2.70 7.91 -2.90
N THR A 368 3.64 8.22 -3.80
CA THR A 368 3.44 8.19 -5.25
C THR A 368 4.32 7.11 -5.88
N ILE A 369 3.75 6.29 -6.75
CA ILE A 369 4.45 5.22 -7.48
C ILE A 369 4.38 5.49 -8.98
N GLY A 370 5.55 5.62 -9.61
CA GLY A 370 5.68 5.64 -11.06
C GLY A 370 5.89 4.23 -11.63
N THR A 371 5.10 3.84 -12.62
CA THR A 371 5.19 2.51 -13.27
C THR A 371 5.54 2.57 -14.77
N GLY A 372 5.79 3.76 -15.31
CA GLY A 372 6.06 3.97 -16.73
C GLY A 372 7.26 3.15 -17.23
N GLY A 373 6.99 2.19 -18.12
CA GLY A 373 8.02 1.32 -18.69
C GLY A 373 8.64 0.31 -17.72
N HIS A 374 8.10 0.17 -16.51
CA HIS A 374 8.58 -0.79 -15.52
C HIS A 374 7.96 -2.17 -15.74
N SER A 375 8.78 -3.22 -15.62
CA SER A 375 8.28 -4.60 -15.46
C SER A 375 7.70 -4.82 -14.07
N TYR A 376 6.97 -5.91 -13.87
CA TYR A 376 6.39 -6.27 -12.57
C TYR A 376 7.45 -6.33 -11.47
N ARG A 377 8.60 -6.93 -11.78
CA ARG A 377 9.77 -6.98 -10.90
C ARG A 377 10.25 -5.59 -10.49
N LYS A 378 10.33 -4.64 -11.44
CA LYS A 378 10.76 -3.27 -11.13
C LYS A 378 9.71 -2.50 -10.33
N VAL A 379 8.42 -2.70 -10.61
CA VAL A 379 7.33 -2.16 -9.77
C VAL A 379 7.46 -2.70 -8.34
N TYR A 380 7.74 -3.99 -8.18
CA TYR A 380 7.92 -4.63 -6.87
C TYR A 380 9.07 -4.01 -6.07
N ASP A 381 10.26 -3.86 -6.68
CA ASP A 381 11.43 -3.18 -6.09
C ASP A 381 11.08 -1.76 -5.62
N VAL A 382 10.54 -0.94 -6.52
CA VAL A 382 10.21 0.46 -6.26
C VAL A 382 9.16 0.59 -5.15
N VAL A 383 8.12 -0.24 -5.15
CA VAL A 383 7.10 -0.21 -4.09
C VAL A 383 7.70 -0.58 -2.73
N ASN A 384 8.57 -1.60 -2.66
CA ASN A 384 9.23 -1.98 -1.41
C ASN A 384 10.21 -0.89 -0.92
N HIS A 385 10.88 -0.18 -1.83
CA HIS A 385 11.70 0.99 -1.51
C HIS A 385 10.85 2.09 -0.84
N GLU A 386 9.76 2.50 -1.48
CA GLU A 386 8.91 3.59 -0.96
C GLU A 386 8.19 3.21 0.34
N LEU A 387 7.72 1.97 0.46
CA LEU A 387 7.10 1.52 1.71
C LEU A 387 8.12 1.41 2.85
N SER A 388 9.41 1.21 2.55
CA SER A 388 10.48 1.26 3.55
C SER A 388 10.66 2.64 4.15
N HIS A 389 10.52 3.68 3.33
CA HIS A 389 10.42 5.06 3.80
C HIS A 389 9.17 5.29 4.65
N ALA A 390 8.02 4.77 4.24
CA ALA A 390 6.78 4.92 5.01
C ALA A 390 6.83 4.21 6.38
N SER A 391 7.47 3.04 6.46
CA SER A 391 7.76 2.37 7.73
C SER A 391 8.77 3.15 8.58
N HIS A 392 9.78 3.76 7.95
CA HIS A 392 10.71 4.63 8.66
C HIS A 392 9.97 5.86 9.22
N PHE A 393 9.04 6.46 8.48
CA PHE A 393 8.15 7.52 8.99
C PHE A 393 7.40 7.07 10.24
N SER A 394 6.86 5.85 10.29
CA SER A 394 6.19 5.32 11.49
C SER A 394 7.10 5.30 12.72
N GLN A 395 8.42 5.14 12.53
CA GLN A 395 9.41 5.10 13.61
C GLN A 395 9.82 6.50 14.11
N VAL A 396 9.95 7.46 13.19
CA VAL A 396 10.58 8.76 13.48
C VAL A 396 9.59 9.94 13.54
N GLY A 397 8.41 9.78 12.96
CA GLY A 397 7.32 10.74 12.97
C GLY A 397 7.56 12.01 12.14
N SER A 398 6.55 12.89 12.17
CA SER A 398 6.46 14.06 11.28
C SER A 398 7.61 15.06 11.43
N ALA A 399 8.14 15.27 12.64
CA ALA A 399 9.20 16.27 12.86
C ALA A 399 10.51 15.90 12.15
N HIS A 400 10.88 14.62 12.23
CA HIS A 400 12.05 14.10 11.53
C HIS A 400 11.81 14.09 10.02
N TRP A 401 10.64 13.62 9.58
CA TRP A 401 10.31 13.55 8.15
C TRP A 401 10.21 14.92 7.47
N ALA A 402 9.76 15.96 8.20
CA ALA A 402 9.73 17.32 7.66
C ALA A 402 11.14 17.84 7.33
N LYS A 403 12.17 17.46 8.09
CA LYS A 403 13.58 17.78 7.79
C LYS A 403 14.06 17.04 6.53
N TYR A 404 13.67 15.77 6.41
CA TYR A 404 13.98 14.91 5.28
C TYR A 404 13.41 15.48 3.97
N ILE A 405 12.10 15.79 3.94
CA ILE A 405 11.45 16.41 2.78
C ILE A 405 12.04 17.78 2.49
N SER A 406 12.34 18.59 3.52
CA SER A 406 12.94 19.91 3.32
C SER A 406 14.26 19.82 2.55
N TYR A 407 15.09 18.80 2.81
CA TYR A 407 16.33 18.60 2.07
C TYR A 407 16.05 18.27 0.59
N ILE A 408 15.16 17.32 0.31
CA ILE A 408 14.76 16.96 -1.06
C ILE A 408 14.20 18.18 -1.81
N MET A 409 13.44 19.03 -1.12
CA MET A 409 12.90 20.29 -1.68
C MET A 409 13.98 21.30 -2.03
N THR A 410 14.99 21.45 -1.17
CA THR A 410 16.05 22.44 -1.34
C THR A 410 17.05 22.02 -2.41
N TYR A 411 17.38 20.73 -2.49
CA TYR A 411 18.48 20.24 -3.32
C TYR A 411 18.04 19.43 -4.56
N GLY A 412 16.75 19.08 -4.67
CA GLY A 412 16.16 18.38 -5.81
C GLY A 412 16.49 16.89 -5.87
N SER A 413 15.46 16.04 -5.98
CA SER A 413 15.52 14.56 -5.94
C SER A 413 16.22 14.00 -4.71
N TYR A 414 17.55 14.01 -4.69
CA TYR A 414 18.39 13.56 -3.56
C TYR A 414 19.59 14.49 -3.31
N GLY A 415 19.75 15.56 -4.09
CA GLY A 415 20.93 16.42 -4.02
C GLY A 415 22.24 15.68 -4.35
N ASN A 416 23.36 16.33 -4.01
CA ASN A 416 24.72 15.83 -4.27
C ASN A 416 25.45 15.41 -2.98
N GLY A 417 24.71 15.18 -1.89
CA GLY A 417 25.28 14.83 -0.58
C GLY A 417 25.85 16.02 0.19
N THR A 418 25.60 17.25 -0.28
CA THR A 418 26.04 18.47 0.40
C THR A 418 24.86 19.22 1.00
N GLY A 419 25.13 19.99 2.06
CA GLY A 419 24.13 20.83 2.69
C GLY A 419 23.50 20.25 3.95
N LYS A 420 22.66 21.06 4.59
CA LYS A 420 22.02 20.71 5.87
C LYS A 420 21.05 19.56 5.64
N ASN A 421 21.14 18.52 6.47
CA ASN A 421 20.36 17.27 6.40
C ASN A 421 20.72 16.34 5.22
N ALA A 422 21.87 16.50 4.57
CA ALA A 422 22.29 15.58 3.51
C ALA A 422 22.47 14.15 4.02
N GLU A 423 23.16 13.96 5.15
CA GLU A 423 23.32 12.63 5.75
C GLU A 423 22.00 12.04 6.26
N LEU A 424 21.09 12.87 6.77
CA LEU A 424 19.73 12.44 7.11
C LEU A 424 19.03 11.81 5.89
N CYS A 425 19.11 12.48 4.73
CA CYS A 425 18.61 11.93 3.48
C CYS A 425 19.35 10.65 3.09
N GLY A 426 20.68 10.66 3.20
CA GLY A 426 21.54 9.51 2.90
C GLY A 426 21.16 8.27 3.70
N VAL A 427 20.98 8.38 5.02
CA VAL A 427 20.57 7.29 5.90
C VAL A 427 19.19 6.74 5.53
N GLY A 428 18.20 7.60 5.28
CA GLY A 428 16.88 7.15 4.87
C GLY A 428 16.91 6.42 3.53
N GLU A 429 17.68 6.91 2.58
CA GLU A 429 17.80 6.30 1.25
C GLU A 429 18.64 5.03 1.23
N MET A 430 19.66 4.92 2.11
CA MET A 430 20.33 3.63 2.35
C MET A 430 19.31 2.56 2.72
N TRP A 431 18.35 2.90 3.59
CA TRP A 431 17.27 2.00 3.99
C TRP A 431 16.32 1.68 2.83
N GLY A 432 15.80 2.70 2.15
CA GLY A 432 14.88 2.54 1.02
C GLY A 432 15.47 1.64 -0.08
N TYR A 433 16.65 1.98 -0.60
CA TYR A 433 17.28 1.23 -1.68
C TYR A 433 17.63 -0.20 -1.28
N SER A 434 18.25 -0.42 -0.12
CA SER A 434 18.59 -1.77 0.31
C SER A 434 17.34 -2.64 0.47
N MET A 435 16.28 -2.13 1.10
CA MET A 435 15.05 -2.90 1.29
C MET A 435 14.31 -3.20 -0.01
N GLY A 436 14.28 -2.25 -0.96
CA GLY A 436 13.71 -2.48 -2.30
C GLY A 436 14.32 -3.71 -2.95
N HIS A 437 15.65 -3.71 -3.08
CA HIS A 437 16.38 -4.80 -3.73
C HIS A 437 16.43 -6.10 -2.91
N ILE A 438 16.54 -6.02 -1.57
CA ILE A 438 16.50 -7.22 -0.73
C ILE A 438 15.16 -7.96 -0.95
N GLN A 439 14.03 -7.24 -0.86
CA GLN A 439 12.70 -7.82 -1.04
C GLN A 439 12.49 -8.35 -2.47
N GLU A 440 12.96 -7.59 -3.47
CA GLU A 440 12.94 -8.00 -4.87
C GLU A 440 13.69 -9.32 -5.09
N TYR A 441 14.92 -9.44 -4.58
CA TYR A 441 15.72 -10.65 -4.76
C TYR A 441 15.21 -11.82 -3.93
N GLU A 442 14.75 -11.61 -2.70
CA GLU A 442 14.10 -12.67 -1.92
C GLU A 442 12.90 -13.28 -2.65
N LYS A 443 12.18 -12.48 -3.42
CA LYS A 443 11.04 -12.95 -4.21
C LYS A 443 11.46 -13.63 -5.51
N TYR A 444 12.37 -13.05 -6.26
CA TYR A 444 12.61 -13.42 -7.66
C TYR A 444 13.95 -14.12 -7.90
N ASP A 445 14.98 -13.84 -7.12
CA ASP A 445 16.33 -14.37 -7.34
C ASP A 445 17.15 -14.39 -6.02
N PRO A 446 16.86 -15.31 -5.09
CA PRO A 446 17.49 -15.33 -3.76
C PRO A 446 19.01 -15.52 -3.80
N GLN A 447 19.54 -16.09 -4.89
CA GLN A 447 20.98 -16.29 -5.05
C GLN A 447 21.73 -14.97 -5.17
N ARG A 448 21.10 -13.93 -5.74
CA ARG A 448 21.71 -12.60 -5.85
C ARG A 448 21.89 -11.87 -4.52
N LEU A 449 21.25 -12.32 -3.44
CA LEU A 449 21.45 -11.74 -2.11
C LEU A 449 22.89 -11.91 -1.61
N PHE A 450 23.62 -12.90 -2.13
CA PHE A 450 25.01 -13.16 -1.76
C PHE A 450 26.02 -12.36 -2.61
N GLU A 451 25.57 -11.74 -3.70
CA GLU A 451 26.39 -10.90 -4.56
C GLU A 451 26.69 -9.54 -3.92
N GLU A 452 27.76 -8.90 -4.40
CA GLU A 452 28.01 -7.48 -4.10
C GLU A 452 26.91 -6.61 -4.68
N TYR A 453 26.56 -5.56 -3.94
CA TYR A 453 25.49 -4.66 -4.34
C TYR A 453 25.87 -3.86 -5.59
N LYS A 454 24.99 -3.84 -6.59
CA LYS A 454 25.22 -3.20 -7.89
C LYS A 454 24.36 -1.94 -8.01
N PHE A 455 24.73 -0.88 -7.29
CA PHE A 455 24.03 0.41 -7.36
C PHE A 455 25.02 1.54 -7.57
N TYR A 456 24.77 2.36 -8.59
CA TYR A 456 25.64 3.47 -8.93
C TYR A 456 24.95 4.78 -8.54
N HIS A 457 25.29 5.28 -7.35
CA HIS A 457 25.04 6.67 -6.96
C HIS A 457 26.24 7.16 -6.16
N ASP A 458 26.80 8.32 -6.55
CA ASP A 458 28.14 8.73 -6.12
C ASP A 458 28.24 8.92 -4.59
N TRP A 459 27.21 9.49 -3.96
CA TRP A 459 27.25 9.82 -2.53
C TRP A 459 26.32 8.98 -1.62
N MET A 460 25.30 8.32 -2.17
CA MET A 460 24.36 7.49 -1.40
C MET A 460 24.94 6.09 -1.25
N LYS A 461 24.95 5.53 -0.03
CA LYS A 461 25.70 4.30 0.28
C LYS A 461 24.83 3.11 0.74
N PRO A 462 23.76 2.72 0.02
CA PRO A 462 22.93 1.55 0.39
C PRO A 462 23.72 0.25 0.52
N HIS A 463 24.90 0.17 -0.11
CA HIS A 463 25.86 -0.92 0.08
C HIS A 463 26.16 -1.24 1.55
N VAL A 464 26.11 -0.25 2.46
CA VAL A 464 26.33 -0.50 3.90
C VAL A 464 25.24 -1.41 4.47
N PHE A 465 23.96 -1.07 4.28
CA PHE A 465 22.85 -1.88 4.81
C PHE A 465 22.72 -3.20 4.07
N TRP A 466 23.05 -3.22 2.78
CA TRP A 466 23.20 -4.46 2.02
C TRP A 466 24.26 -5.38 2.63
N ASP A 467 25.45 -4.85 2.91
CA ASP A 467 26.56 -5.63 3.49
C ASP A 467 26.22 -6.14 4.89
N LEU A 468 25.62 -5.29 5.73
CA LEU A 468 25.16 -5.70 7.07
C LEU A 468 24.17 -6.86 6.98
N TYR A 469 23.26 -6.82 6.00
CA TYR A 469 22.28 -7.88 5.79
C TYR A 469 22.90 -9.15 5.21
N ARG A 470 23.57 -9.06 4.06
CA ARG A 470 24.08 -10.24 3.34
C ARG A 470 25.17 -10.99 4.10
N LYS A 471 25.99 -10.28 4.90
CA LYS A 471 27.05 -10.86 5.73
C LYS A 471 26.47 -11.43 7.04
N ASN A 472 25.15 -11.36 7.23
CA ASN A 472 24.44 -11.78 8.43
C ASN A 472 24.91 -11.04 9.71
N THR A 473 25.46 -9.84 9.55
CA THR A 473 25.87 -8.99 10.67
C THR A 473 24.63 -8.45 11.37
N LEU A 474 23.68 -7.83 10.66
CA LEU A 474 22.40 -7.39 11.23
C LEU A 474 21.22 -7.84 10.36
N THR A 475 20.15 -8.29 11.00
CA THR A 475 18.87 -8.55 10.33
C THR A 475 18.18 -7.24 9.92
N LYS A 476 17.20 -7.32 9.00
CA LYS A 476 16.36 -6.17 8.59
C LYS A 476 15.81 -5.42 9.81
N LYS A 477 15.29 -6.15 10.80
CA LYS A 477 14.73 -5.58 12.03
C LYS A 477 15.78 -4.89 12.89
N GLN A 478 16.96 -5.47 13.01
CA GLN A 478 18.06 -4.88 13.79
C GLN A 478 18.58 -3.57 13.15
N ILE A 479 18.65 -3.52 11.81
CA ILE A 479 18.96 -2.28 11.08
C ILE A 479 17.85 -1.24 11.32
N TYR A 480 16.60 -1.62 11.11
CA TYR A 480 15.43 -0.76 11.30
C TYR A 480 15.35 -0.17 12.72
N ASP A 481 15.65 -0.96 13.74
CA ASP A 481 15.64 -0.51 15.14
C ASP A 481 16.70 0.55 15.46
N CYS A 482 17.68 0.74 14.58
CA CYS A 482 18.66 1.81 14.67
C CYS A 482 18.20 3.10 13.98
N LEU A 483 17.18 3.04 13.11
CA LEU A 483 16.63 4.18 12.35
C LEU A 483 15.62 4.97 13.19
N VAL A 484 16.09 5.58 14.28
CA VAL A 484 15.26 6.28 15.26
C VAL A 484 15.39 7.79 15.22
N VAL A 485 14.49 8.49 15.91
CA VAL A 485 14.57 9.95 16.09
C VAL A 485 15.97 10.35 16.59
N GLY A 486 16.59 11.31 15.89
CA GLY A 486 17.92 11.83 16.22
C GLY A 486 19.06 11.18 15.43
N VAL A 487 18.83 10.07 14.74
CA VAL A 487 19.81 9.47 13.82
C VAL A 487 19.72 10.18 12.47
N ASP A 488 20.46 11.29 12.36
CA ASP A 488 20.48 12.20 11.20
C ASP A 488 21.88 12.39 10.59
N THR A 489 22.87 11.64 11.08
CA THR A 489 24.25 11.56 10.56
C THR A 489 24.75 10.11 10.55
N TYR A 490 25.76 9.81 9.75
CA TYR A 490 26.39 8.48 9.72
C TYR A 490 27.02 8.12 11.06
N ASP A 491 27.69 9.08 11.72
CA ASP A 491 28.25 8.87 13.06
C ASP A 491 27.16 8.52 14.09
N ARG A 492 26.00 9.20 14.05
CA ARG A 492 24.90 8.90 14.97
C ARG A 492 24.27 7.54 14.68
N LEU A 493 24.25 7.12 13.42
CA LEU A 493 23.79 5.79 13.04
C LEU A 493 24.73 4.71 13.57
N VAL A 494 26.03 4.86 13.36
CA VAL A 494 27.04 3.92 13.88
C VAL A 494 27.03 3.88 15.40
N ALA A 495 26.97 5.05 16.06
CA ALA A 495 26.82 5.12 17.51
C ALA A 495 25.58 4.36 18.01
N LYS A 496 24.45 4.48 17.29
CA LYS A 496 23.23 3.76 17.65
C LYS A 496 23.34 2.25 17.43
N MET A 497 24.03 1.83 16.37
CA MET A 497 24.30 0.42 16.12
C MET A 497 25.25 -0.17 17.17
N TYR A 498 26.30 0.55 17.57
CA TYR A 498 27.19 0.17 18.67
C TYR A 498 26.46 0.08 20.01
N GLU A 499 25.58 1.03 20.30
CA GLU A 499 24.75 1.02 21.52
C GLU A 499 23.89 -0.25 21.59
N LYS A 500 23.31 -0.68 20.46
CA LYS A 500 22.37 -1.82 20.40
C LYS A 500 23.05 -3.17 20.22
N TYR A 501 24.17 -3.22 19.50
CA TYR A 501 24.88 -4.44 19.11
C TYR A 501 26.39 -4.28 19.32
N PRO A 502 26.85 -4.01 20.55
CA PRO A 502 28.25 -3.75 20.84
C PRO A 502 29.15 -4.92 20.42
N GLU A 503 28.67 -6.16 20.54
CA GLU A 503 29.38 -7.39 20.16
C GLU A 503 29.66 -7.50 18.65
N LYS A 504 29.01 -6.67 17.83
CA LYS A 504 29.17 -6.65 16.37
C LYS A 504 29.89 -5.41 15.87
N ALA A 505 30.49 -4.62 16.77
CA ALA A 505 31.05 -3.32 16.43
C ALA A 505 32.12 -3.39 15.32
N ASP A 506 32.96 -4.43 15.29
CA ASP A 506 33.97 -4.62 14.24
C ASP A 506 33.35 -4.82 12.86
N GLU A 507 32.35 -5.69 12.77
CA GLU A 507 31.64 -5.97 11.51
C GLU A 507 30.81 -4.77 11.04
N ILE A 508 30.19 -4.05 11.98
CA ILE A 508 29.46 -2.81 11.71
C ILE A 508 30.43 -1.77 11.14
N GLU A 509 31.52 -1.46 11.83
CA GLU A 509 32.52 -0.49 11.36
C GLU A 509 33.01 -0.83 9.96
N LYS A 510 33.34 -2.10 9.76
CA LYS A 510 33.83 -2.61 8.48
C LYS A 510 32.82 -2.39 7.35
N ALA A 511 31.53 -2.60 7.58
CA ALA A 511 30.49 -2.36 6.59
C ALA A 511 30.41 -0.88 6.16
N PHE A 512 30.70 0.06 7.07
CA PHE A 512 30.76 1.49 6.73
C PHE A 512 32.07 1.84 5.99
N THR A 513 33.22 1.40 6.51
CA THR A 513 34.54 1.74 5.95
C THR A 513 34.75 1.15 4.56
N ASP A 514 34.31 -0.09 4.32
CA ASP A 514 34.38 -0.73 3.00
C ASP A 514 33.58 0.06 1.95
N ASN A 515 32.58 0.82 2.38
CA ASN A 515 31.68 1.60 1.53
C ASN A 515 31.97 3.11 1.55
N GLY A 516 33.17 3.49 2.02
CA GLY A 516 33.68 4.85 1.93
C GLY A 516 33.14 5.81 3.00
N ILE A 517 32.59 5.29 4.10
CA ILE A 517 32.23 6.08 5.28
C ILE A 517 33.19 5.72 6.41
N THR A 518 33.92 6.70 6.93
CA THR A 518 34.81 6.51 8.09
C THR A 518 34.14 7.11 9.32
N PRO A 519 33.52 6.30 10.19
CA PRO A 519 32.80 6.82 11.35
C PRO A 519 33.78 7.41 12.37
N ASN A 520 33.45 8.56 12.93
CA ASN A 520 34.19 9.16 14.05
C ASN A 520 33.46 8.91 15.37
N VAL A 521 33.33 7.64 15.73
CA VAL A 521 32.59 7.18 16.91
C VAL A 521 33.48 6.27 17.74
N THR A 522 33.57 6.51 19.05
CA THR A 522 34.31 5.62 19.94
C THR A 522 33.66 4.25 19.96
N LYS A 523 34.42 3.22 19.56
CA LYS A 523 33.99 1.83 19.59
C LYS A 523 33.72 1.39 21.04
N PRO A 524 32.63 0.63 21.31
CA PRO A 524 32.38 0.11 22.64
C PRO A 524 33.51 -0.83 23.04
N ASP A 525 33.99 -0.68 24.28
CA ASP A 525 34.89 -1.65 24.89
C ASP A 525 34.05 -2.86 25.32
N THR A 526 33.91 -3.83 24.43
CA THR A 526 33.14 -5.05 24.71
C THR A 526 33.87 -6.02 25.64
N GLY A 527 35.12 -5.73 26.00
CA GLY A 527 36.05 -6.78 26.38
C GLY A 527 36.22 -7.80 25.24
N ASP A 528 37.18 -8.71 25.41
CA ASP A 528 37.39 -9.78 24.45
C ASP A 528 36.35 -10.90 24.67
N LEU A 529 35.29 -10.93 23.85
CA LEU A 529 34.24 -11.95 23.90
C LEU A 529 34.62 -13.25 23.17
N THR A 530 35.75 -13.25 22.45
CA THR A 530 36.24 -14.43 21.72
C THR A 530 37.05 -15.37 22.60
N HIS A 531 37.55 -14.85 23.73
CA HIS A 531 38.34 -15.59 24.71
C HIS A 531 37.57 -15.72 26.03
N ASP A 532 37.60 -16.91 26.62
CA ASP A 532 36.89 -17.22 27.87
C ASP A 532 37.85 -17.48 29.04
N ALA A 533 39.15 -17.45 28.79
CA ALA A 533 40.19 -17.62 29.78
C ALA A 533 41.35 -16.63 29.56
N PHE A 534 41.63 -15.82 30.58
CA PHE A 534 42.62 -14.74 30.48
C PHE A 534 43.83 -15.00 31.37
N TYR A 535 45.02 -15.03 30.75
CA TYR A 535 46.29 -15.14 31.45
C TYR A 535 47.15 -13.91 31.15
N THR A 536 46.85 -12.82 31.85
CA THR A 536 47.44 -11.50 31.62
C THR A 536 48.23 -11.00 32.82
N ASP A 537 49.28 -10.22 32.54
CA ASP A 537 50.11 -9.52 33.55
C ASP A 537 50.72 -10.46 34.60
N LYS A 538 51.39 -11.52 34.12
CA LYS A 538 51.97 -12.58 34.98
C LYS A 538 53.48 -12.72 34.82
N THR A 539 54.15 -12.96 35.95
CA THR A 539 55.51 -13.49 35.97
C THR A 539 55.50 -14.91 36.55
N VAL A 540 55.93 -15.89 35.77
CA VAL A 540 55.94 -17.31 36.12
C VAL A 540 57.35 -17.73 36.46
N SER A 541 57.64 -17.90 37.76
CA SER A 541 58.96 -18.31 38.30
C SER A 541 59.01 -19.76 38.80
N SER A 542 57.88 -20.47 38.74
CA SER A 542 57.74 -21.91 39.03
C SER A 542 56.79 -22.54 38.02
N SER A 543 57.02 -23.80 37.64
CA SER A 543 56.22 -24.45 36.59
C SER A 543 54.72 -24.47 36.90
N PHE A 544 53.90 -24.13 35.91
CA PHE A 544 52.46 -23.89 36.07
C PHE A 544 51.68 -24.33 34.83
N VAL A 545 50.44 -24.79 35.02
CA VAL A 545 49.51 -25.16 33.93
C VAL A 545 48.26 -24.29 34.03
N PHE A 546 47.92 -23.61 32.94
CA PHE A 546 46.70 -22.81 32.80
C PHE A 546 45.78 -23.45 31.75
N SER A 547 44.49 -23.58 32.05
CA SER A 547 43.52 -24.26 31.16
C SER A 547 42.30 -23.38 30.88
N GLY A 548 41.72 -23.49 29.68
CA GLY A 548 40.55 -22.73 29.22
C GLY A 548 40.03 -23.26 27.88
N ASN A 549 38.96 -22.70 27.30
CA ASN A 549 38.57 -23.09 25.93
C ASN A 549 39.32 -22.23 24.90
N ASN A 550 39.18 -20.91 24.99
CA ASN A 550 39.85 -19.90 24.17
C ASN A 550 40.70 -19.03 25.10
N ILE A 551 42.00 -19.31 25.19
CA ILE A 551 42.93 -18.64 26.10
C ILE A 551 43.50 -17.38 25.44
N LEU A 552 43.36 -16.21 26.08
CA LEU A 552 44.10 -14.99 25.72
C LEU A 552 45.24 -14.74 26.70
N THR A 553 46.44 -14.48 26.20
CA THR A 553 47.58 -14.06 27.02
C THR A 553 48.08 -12.68 26.62
N ARG A 554 48.50 -11.88 27.60
CA ARG A 554 49.07 -10.54 27.39
C ARG A 554 50.03 -10.20 28.51
N ASN A 555 51.21 -9.67 28.20
CA ASN A 555 52.17 -9.22 29.22
C ASN A 555 52.59 -10.35 30.20
N VAL A 556 53.11 -11.45 29.67
CA VAL A 556 53.54 -12.62 30.45
C VAL A 556 55.06 -12.81 30.34
N THR A 557 55.72 -13.03 31.47
CA THR A 557 57.15 -13.37 31.54
C THR A 557 57.36 -14.70 32.23
N VAL A 558 58.04 -15.66 31.61
CA VAL A 558 58.41 -16.94 32.23
C VAL A 558 59.91 -16.93 32.54
N THR A 559 60.28 -17.26 33.76
CA THR A 559 61.64 -17.12 34.29
C THR A 559 62.03 -18.29 35.18
N ASN A 560 63.27 -18.28 35.70
CA ASN A 560 63.77 -19.23 36.70
C ASN A 560 63.65 -20.72 36.26
N SER A 561 63.91 -20.99 35.00
CA SER A 561 63.78 -22.33 34.39
C SER A 561 62.41 -22.99 34.56
N ALA A 562 61.36 -22.20 34.80
CA ALA A 562 59.99 -22.67 34.93
C ALA A 562 59.40 -23.10 33.58
N LYS A 563 58.46 -24.05 33.61
CA LYS A 563 57.65 -24.45 32.46
C LYS A 563 56.22 -23.91 32.61
N LEU A 564 55.78 -23.06 31.70
CA LEU A 564 54.37 -22.64 31.58
C LEU A 564 53.68 -23.48 30.51
N THR A 565 52.60 -24.19 30.88
CA THR A 565 51.80 -24.96 29.93
C THR A 565 50.40 -24.36 29.78
N PHE A 566 49.99 -24.05 28.55
CA PHE A 566 48.60 -23.72 28.21
C PHE A 566 47.87 -24.97 27.68
N ARG A 567 46.73 -25.29 28.29
CA ARG A 567 45.80 -26.33 27.84
C ARG A 567 44.49 -25.70 27.38
N ALA A 568 44.39 -25.41 26.09
CA ALA A 568 43.17 -24.91 25.49
C ALA A 568 42.34 -26.06 24.93
N ASN A 569 41.01 -25.98 25.04
CA ASN A 569 40.13 -26.89 24.31
C ASN A 569 39.94 -26.46 22.84
N LYS A 570 40.17 -25.17 22.51
CA LYS A 570 39.98 -24.63 21.15
C LYS A 570 41.16 -23.78 20.68
N SER A 571 41.51 -22.69 21.37
CA SER A 571 42.56 -21.78 20.90
C SER A 571 43.42 -21.18 22.03
N VAL A 572 44.65 -20.80 21.68
CA VAL A 572 45.55 -19.98 22.52
C VAL A 572 46.03 -18.79 21.67
N THR A 573 45.76 -17.57 22.11
CA THR A 573 46.20 -16.32 21.48
C THR A 573 47.24 -15.63 22.35
N ILE A 574 48.41 -15.32 21.78
CA ILE A 574 49.52 -14.67 22.48
C ILE A 574 49.70 -13.23 22.02
N ASN A 575 49.42 -12.28 22.91
CA ASN A 575 49.67 -10.87 22.67
C ASN A 575 50.97 -10.41 23.31
N SER A 576 51.69 -9.55 22.59
CA SER A 576 52.91 -8.92 23.11
C SER A 576 52.58 -7.94 24.26
N PRO A 577 53.50 -7.75 25.23
CA PRO A 577 54.77 -8.46 25.37
C PRO A 577 54.60 -9.87 25.94
N PHE A 578 55.37 -10.83 25.44
CA PHE A 578 55.44 -12.19 25.97
C PHE A 578 56.89 -12.66 25.95
N THR A 579 57.47 -12.93 27.11
CA THR A 579 58.92 -13.16 27.26
C THR A 579 59.18 -14.50 27.93
N ILE A 580 60.02 -15.33 27.31
CA ILE A 580 60.56 -16.56 27.89
C ILE A 580 62.05 -16.34 28.15
N ASN A 581 62.45 -16.25 29.41
CA ASN A 581 63.86 -16.08 29.77
C ASN A 581 64.65 -17.36 29.51
N GLN A 582 65.97 -17.22 29.36
CA GLN A 582 66.87 -18.34 29.13
C GLN A 582 66.69 -19.44 30.20
N GLY A 583 66.48 -20.68 29.75
CA GLY A 583 66.23 -21.85 30.61
C GLY A 583 64.76 -22.13 30.92
N ALA A 584 63.86 -21.16 30.75
CA ALA A 584 62.42 -21.37 30.89
C ALA A 584 61.81 -22.04 29.66
N GLN A 585 60.61 -22.61 29.83
CA GLN A 585 59.91 -23.37 28.79
C GLN A 585 58.45 -22.92 28.67
N LEU A 586 57.94 -22.99 27.44
CA LEU A 586 56.53 -22.78 27.11
C LEU A 586 56.01 -24.00 26.36
N GLU A 587 54.87 -24.51 26.78
CA GLU A 587 54.17 -25.62 26.12
C GLU A 587 52.73 -25.22 25.87
N MET A 588 52.21 -25.57 24.69
CA MET A 588 50.82 -25.30 24.33
C MET A 588 50.19 -26.56 23.78
N THR A 589 48.99 -26.83 24.25
CA THR A 589 48.16 -27.94 23.77
C THR A 589 46.78 -27.40 23.47
N CYS A 590 46.27 -27.69 22.27
CA CYS A 590 44.91 -27.43 21.86
C CYS A 590 44.19 -28.77 21.65
N GLY A 591 42.94 -28.88 22.11
CA GLY A 591 42.07 -30.01 21.76
C GLY A 591 41.86 -30.10 20.25
N ASN A 592 41.80 -31.32 19.71
CA ASN A 592 41.45 -31.57 18.31
C ASN A 592 39.99 -31.25 18.02
#